data_AF-A0A212UCG9-F1
#
_entry.id   AF-A0A212UCG9-F1
#
_cell.length_a   1.000
_cell.length_b   1.000
_cell.length_c   1.000
_cell.angle_alpha   90.00
_cell.angle_beta   90.00
_cell.angle_gamma   90.00
#
_symmetry.space_group_name_H-M   'P 1'
#
loop_
_entity.id
_entity.type
_entity.pdbx_description
1 polymer ?
#
loop_
_entity_poly.entity_id
_entity_poly.type
_entity_poly.pdbx_seq_one_letter_code
_entity_poly.pdbx_strand_id
1 'polypeptide(L)'
;MSLAIALHVLSAVIWVGGMFFAYMAMRPAVVEVVEASQRGVLWSRTLERFFRWVWLSVVLLLVTGYWMIFSVFGGMAGAGWHIHAMQTLGLVMMLLYFHVYFAPFRRLKQAVADKDPQAGGVQVGKIRRLVGINLVLGLIVVAIGSGGRYL
;
A
#
# COMPACT_ATOMS: atom_id res chain seq x y z
N MET A 1 21.42 -8.52 10.46
CA MET A 1 20.93 -8.81 9.10
C MET A 1 19.54 -9.47 9.12
N SER A 2 19.36 -10.60 9.80
CA SER A 2 18.08 -11.34 9.81
C SER A 2 16.87 -10.54 10.29
N LEU A 3 17.06 -9.69 11.31
CA LEU A 3 15.98 -8.82 11.82
C LEU A 3 15.55 -7.77 10.78
N ALA A 4 16.48 -7.12 10.10
CA ALA A 4 16.17 -6.12 9.07
C ALA A 4 15.41 -6.76 7.90
N ILE A 5 15.84 -7.95 7.44
CA ILE A 5 15.14 -8.71 6.40
C ILE A 5 13.74 -9.10 6.86
N ALA A 6 13.60 -9.65 8.07
CA ALA A 6 12.30 -10.06 8.61
C ALA A 6 11.33 -8.88 8.70
N LEU A 7 11.77 -7.75 9.26
CA LEU A 7 10.96 -6.53 9.33
C LEU A 7 10.61 -5.97 7.95
N HIS A 8 11.56 -6.00 7.00
CA HIS A 8 11.32 -5.55 5.63
C HIS A 8 10.23 -6.39 4.95
N VAL A 9 10.36 -7.73 5.00
CA VAL A 9 9.41 -8.66 4.39
C VAL A 9 8.05 -8.58 5.06
N LEU A 10 7.98 -8.54 6.40
CA LEU A 10 6.71 -8.37 7.12
C LEU A 10 6.01 -7.07 6.75
N SER A 11 6.77 -5.98 6.61
CA SER A 11 6.21 -4.67 6.20
C SER A 11 5.62 -4.73 4.79
N ALA A 12 6.32 -5.40 3.86
CA ALA A 12 5.81 -5.64 2.50
C ALA A 12 4.55 -6.51 2.50
N VAL A 13 4.54 -7.59 3.29
CA VAL A 13 3.38 -8.50 3.42
C VAL A 13 2.17 -7.78 3.99
N ILE A 14 2.33 -7.00 5.07
CA ILE A 14 1.23 -6.25 5.67
C ILE A 14 0.63 -5.26 4.67
N TRP A 15 1.47 -4.53 3.94
CA TRP A 15 1.00 -3.52 3.01
C TRP A 15 0.39 -4.15 1.75
N VAL A 16 1.14 -4.97 1.02
CA VAL A 16 0.68 -5.60 -0.24
C VAL A 16 -0.46 -6.58 0.02
N GLY A 17 -0.34 -7.42 1.05
CA GLY A 17 -1.38 -8.36 1.46
C GLY A 17 -2.66 -7.66 1.93
N GLY A 18 -2.53 -6.56 2.68
CA GLY A 18 -3.68 -5.75 3.07
C GLY A 18 -4.41 -5.11 1.87
N MET A 19 -3.66 -4.61 0.88
CA MET A 19 -4.26 -4.13 -0.38
C MET A 19 -4.95 -5.26 -1.15
N PHE A 20 -4.32 -6.44 -1.23
CA PHE A 20 -4.89 -7.61 -1.87
C PHE A 20 -6.21 -8.02 -1.21
N PHE A 21 -6.23 -8.16 0.12
CA PHE A 21 -7.43 -8.49 0.89
C PHE A 21 -8.54 -7.44 0.67
N ALA A 22 -8.20 -6.15 0.78
CA ALA A 22 -9.16 -5.07 0.59
C ALA A 22 -9.80 -5.09 -0.80
N TYR A 23 -9.01 -5.38 -1.84
CA TYR A 23 -9.45 -5.38 -3.22
C TYR A 23 -10.23 -6.64 -3.62
N MET A 24 -9.70 -7.82 -3.28
CA MET A 24 -10.21 -9.11 -3.76
C MET A 24 -11.31 -9.69 -2.88
N ALA A 25 -11.25 -9.49 -1.56
CA ALA A 25 -12.16 -10.14 -0.62
C ALA A 25 -13.13 -9.14 0.03
N MET A 26 -12.61 -8.09 0.66
CA MET A 26 -13.44 -7.15 1.41
C MET A 26 -14.42 -6.41 0.49
N ARG A 27 -13.96 -5.96 -0.68
CA ARG A 27 -14.81 -5.20 -1.61
C ARG A 27 -16.07 -5.97 -2.05
N PRO A 28 -15.97 -7.16 -2.67
CA PRO A 28 -17.17 -7.88 -3.10
C PRO A 28 -18.12 -8.15 -1.93
N ALA A 29 -17.59 -8.60 -0.79
CA ALA A 29 -18.38 -8.81 0.42
C ALA A 29 -19.15 -7.54 0.84
N VAL A 30 -18.51 -6.37 0.86
CA VAL A 30 -19.17 -5.09 1.19
C VAL A 30 -20.25 -4.70 0.17
N VAL A 31 -20.06 -5.03 -1.11
CA VAL A 31 -21.08 -4.76 -2.13
C VAL A 31 -22.29 -5.69 -1.97
N GLU A 32 -22.09 -6.92 -1.53
CA GLU A 32 -23.13 -7.92 -1.35
C GLU A 32 -23.96 -7.71 -0.08
N VAL A 33 -23.31 -7.40 1.06
CA VAL A 33 -23.98 -7.43 2.37
C VAL A 33 -24.21 -6.07 3.01
N VAL A 34 -23.60 -5.00 2.50
CA VAL A 34 -23.69 -3.66 3.12
C VAL A 34 -24.52 -2.72 2.24
N GLU A 35 -25.48 -2.03 2.85
CA GLU A 35 -26.29 -1.01 2.21
C GLU A 35 -25.44 0.14 1.66
N ALA A 36 -25.84 0.69 0.50
CA ALA A 36 -25.08 1.74 -0.18
C ALA A 36 -24.79 2.98 0.70
N SER A 37 -25.73 3.36 1.57
CA SER A 37 -25.61 4.45 2.54
C SER A 37 -24.50 4.25 3.57
N GLN A 38 -24.21 2.99 3.95
CA GLN A 38 -23.25 2.66 5.01
C GLN A 38 -21.85 2.32 4.48
N ARG A 39 -21.73 1.97 3.19
CA ARG A 39 -20.43 1.60 2.56
C ARG A 39 -19.35 2.66 2.76
N GLY A 40 -19.70 3.93 2.58
CA GLY A 40 -18.74 5.04 2.74
C GLY A 40 -18.17 5.13 4.16
N VAL A 41 -19.01 4.94 5.18
CA VAL A 41 -18.62 4.95 6.59
C VAL A 41 -17.69 3.79 6.89
N LEU A 42 -18.05 2.57 6.46
CA LEU A 42 -17.24 1.38 6.65
C LEU A 42 -15.86 1.54 5.99
N TRP A 43 -15.82 1.98 4.74
CA TRP A 43 -14.56 2.23 4.03
C TRP A 43 -13.71 3.30 4.71
N SER A 44 -14.33 4.40 5.16
CA SER A 44 -13.61 5.45 5.89
C SER A 44 -12.94 4.91 7.15
N ARG A 45 -13.67 4.16 7.98
CA ARG A 45 -13.15 3.57 9.23
C ARG A 45 -12.10 2.49 8.98
N THR A 46 -12.30 1.64 7.98
CA THR A 46 -11.33 0.58 7.64
C THR A 46 -10.05 1.15 7.08
N LEU A 47 -10.14 2.09 6.13
CA LEU A 47 -8.96 2.75 5.56
C LEU A 47 -8.20 3.55 6.61
N GLU A 48 -8.88 4.20 7.55
CA GLU A 48 -8.20 4.90 8.64
C GLU A 48 -7.32 3.97 9.48
N ARG A 49 -7.82 2.79 9.83
CA ARG A 49 -7.06 1.77 10.57
C ARG A 49 -5.92 1.20 9.72
N PHE A 50 -6.22 0.83 8.48
CA PHE A 50 -5.25 0.24 7.57
C PHE A 50 -4.10 1.21 7.25
N PHE A 51 -4.41 2.48 7.01
CA PHE A 51 -3.41 3.49 6.67
C PHE A 51 -2.42 3.76 7.80
N ARG A 52 -2.78 3.57 9.07
CA ARG A 52 -1.80 3.60 10.17
C ARG A 52 -0.74 2.51 10.03
N TRP A 53 -1.16 1.30 9.66
CA TRP A 53 -0.23 0.20 9.36
C TRP A 53 0.59 0.46 8.11
N VAL A 54 -0.01 1.05 7.06
CA VAL A 54 0.73 1.41 5.84
C VAL A 54 1.82 2.44 6.14
N TRP A 55 1.54 3.48 6.93
CA TRP A 55 2.56 4.44 7.36
C TRP A 55 3.72 3.76 8.08
N LEU A 56 3.43 2.86 9.01
CA LEU A 56 4.45 2.07 9.70
C LEU A 56 5.26 1.21 8.73
N SER A 57 4.60 0.50 7.81
CA SER A 57 5.25 -0.31 6.78
C SER A 57 6.16 0.53 5.87
N VAL A 58 5.73 1.71 5.43
CA VAL A 58 6.54 2.61 4.59
C VAL A 58 7.83 3.00 5.30
N VAL A 59 7.74 3.44 6.56
CA VAL A 59 8.91 3.83 7.35
C VAL A 59 9.86 2.64 7.53
N LEU A 60 9.32 1.48 7.95
CA LEU A 60 10.12 0.28 8.16
C LEU A 60 10.79 -0.20 6.87
N LEU A 61 10.08 -0.19 5.73
CA LEU A 61 10.64 -0.58 4.43
C LEU A 61 11.81 0.31 4.01
N LEU A 62 11.69 1.62 4.16
CA LEU A 62 12.77 2.55 3.82
C LEU A 62 13.97 2.36 4.75
N VAL A 63 13.74 2.35 6.07
CA VAL A 63 14.82 2.22 7.06
C VAL A 63 15.56 0.90 6.87
N THR A 64 14.83 -0.21 6.78
CA THR A 64 15.45 -1.54 6.61
C THR A 64 16.06 -1.72 5.22
N GLY A 65 15.44 -1.20 4.17
CA GLY A 65 15.94 -1.27 2.79
C GLY A 65 17.27 -0.53 2.63
N TYR A 66 17.34 0.74 3.06
CA TYR A 66 18.58 1.50 3.00
C TYR A 66 19.65 0.94 3.93
N TRP A 67 19.28 0.44 5.12
CA TRP A 67 20.23 -0.25 5.98
C TRP A 67 20.86 -1.44 5.23
N MET A 68 20.08 -2.30 4.58
CA MET A 68 20.64 -3.42 3.81
C MET A 68 21.53 -2.95 2.66
N ILE A 69 21.13 -1.91 1.91
CA ILE A 69 21.95 -1.32 0.82
C ILE A 69 23.33 -0.89 1.32
N PHE A 70 23.39 -0.09 2.39
CA PHE A 70 24.65 0.49 2.84
C PHE A 70 25.52 -0.48 3.67
N SER A 71 24.90 -1.41 4.40
CA SER A 71 25.66 -2.33 5.28
C SER A 71 26.05 -3.65 4.63
N VAL A 72 25.26 -4.14 3.66
CA VAL A 72 25.47 -5.47 3.05
C VAL A 72 25.94 -5.36 1.61
N PHE A 73 25.34 -4.47 0.83
CA PHE A 73 25.64 -4.34 -0.60
C PHE A 73 26.77 -3.34 -0.91
N GLY A 74 27.44 -2.79 0.12
CA GLY A 74 28.53 -1.83 -0.08
C GLY A 74 28.08 -0.48 -0.64
N GLY A 75 26.79 -0.14 -0.50
CA GLY A 75 26.19 1.07 -1.04
C GLY A 75 25.47 0.87 -2.38
N MET A 76 24.96 1.96 -2.94
CA MET A 76 24.14 1.91 -4.17
C MET A 76 24.91 1.39 -5.40
N ALA A 77 26.25 1.48 -5.42
CA ALA A 77 27.06 0.99 -6.53
C ALA A 77 27.24 -0.55 -6.51
N GLY A 78 27.11 -1.19 -5.34
CA GLY A 78 27.18 -2.65 -5.21
C GLY A 78 25.81 -3.34 -5.16
N ALA A 79 24.72 -2.56 -5.25
CA ALA A 79 23.37 -3.09 -5.33
C ALA A 79 23.07 -3.59 -6.76
N GLY A 80 22.52 -4.81 -6.88
CA GLY A 80 22.12 -5.37 -8.17
C GLY A 80 20.97 -4.59 -8.81
N TRP A 81 20.77 -4.76 -10.13
CA TRP A 81 19.71 -4.09 -10.89
C TRP A 81 18.31 -4.25 -10.26
N HIS A 82 18.02 -5.43 -9.68
CA HIS A 82 16.73 -5.75 -9.06
C HIS A 82 16.45 -4.88 -7.83
N ILE A 83 17.49 -4.46 -7.09
CA ILE A 83 17.36 -3.57 -5.93
C ILE A 83 17.00 -2.15 -6.39
N HIS A 84 17.63 -1.66 -7.46
CA HIS A 84 17.28 -0.36 -8.04
C HIS A 84 15.85 -0.33 -8.60
N ALA A 85 15.42 -1.42 -9.25
CA ALA A 85 14.05 -1.58 -9.73
C ALA A 85 13.06 -1.59 -8.55
N MET A 86 13.34 -2.38 -7.51
CA MET A 86 12.54 -2.45 -6.28
C MET A 86 12.42 -1.08 -5.60
N GLN A 87 13.52 -0.36 -5.48
CA GLN A 87 13.56 0.98 -4.91
C GLN A 87 12.72 1.97 -5.72
N THR A 88 12.90 1.98 -7.04
CA THR A 88 12.18 2.91 -7.92
C THR A 88 10.68 2.65 -7.87
N LEU A 89 10.26 1.39 -7.97
CA LEU A 89 8.86 1.00 -7.89
C LEU A 89 8.29 1.29 -6.50
N GLY A 90 9.03 0.99 -5.43
CA GLY A 90 8.63 1.29 -4.05
C GLY A 90 8.39 2.79 -3.81
N LEU A 91 9.23 3.66 -4.38
CA LEU A 91 9.02 5.11 -4.33
C LEU A 91 7.76 5.54 -5.09
N VAL A 92 7.50 4.98 -6.28
CA VAL A 92 6.26 5.23 -7.02
C VAL A 92 5.04 4.80 -6.21
N MET A 93 5.08 3.61 -5.59
CA MET A 93 4.02 3.10 -4.72
C MET A 93 3.76 4.04 -3.53
N MET A 94 4.82 4.59 -2.93
CA MET A 94 4.72 5.56 -1.84
C MET A 94 4.07 6.87 -2.30
N LEU A 95 4.45 7.39 -3.47
CA LEU A 95 3.83 8.60 -4.04
C LEU A 95 2.34 8.39 -4.33
N LEU A 96 1.96 7.24 -4.88
CA LEU A 96 0.56 6.87 -5.06
C LEU A 96 -0.19 6.81 -3.73
N TYR A 97 0.42 6.22 -2.70
CA TYR A 97 -0.16 6.16 -1.36
C TYR A 97 -0.35 7.56 -0.76
N PHE A 98 0.64 8.45 -0.86
CA PHE A 98 0.51 9.83 -0.39
C PHE A 98 -0.62 10.55 -1.11
N HIS A 99 -0.71 10.40 -2.43
CA HIS A 99 -1.83 10.98 -3.18
C HIS A 99 -3.17 10.44 -2.68
N VAL A 100 -3.32 9.13 -2.47
CA VAL A 100 -4.53 8.49 -1.92
C VAL A 100 -4.87 9.02 -0.53
N TYR A 101 -3.88 9.12 0.36
CA TYR A 101 -4.09 9.52 1.75
C TYR A 101 -4.50 11.00 1.87
N PHE A 102 -3.79 11.90 1.19
CA PHE A 102 -4.00 13.33 1.36
C PHE A 102 -5.17 13.90 0.54
N ALA A 103 -5.51 13.30 -0.61
CA ALA A 103 -6.57 13.81 -1.48
C ALA A 103 -7.90 13.03 -1.34
N PRO A 104 -8.10 11.84 -1.94
CA PRO A 104 -9.40 11.19 -1.96
C PRO A 104 -9.81 10.63 -0.59
N PHE A 105 -8.88 10.19 0.27
CA PHE A 105 -9.24 9.73 1.61
C PHE A 105 -9.74 10.87 2.50
N ARG A 106 -9.08 12.04 2.48
CA ARG A 106 -9.58 13.25 3.15
C ARG A 106 -10.98 13.63 2.66
N ARG A 107 -11.20 13.62 1.35
CA ARG A 107 -12.52 13.90 0.73
C ARG A 107 -13.57 12.86 1.09
N LEU A 108 -13.18 11.58 1.24
CA LEU A 108 -14.08 10.53 1.72
C LEU A 108 -14.52 10.79 3.17
N LYS A 109 -13.60 11.19 4.06
CA LYS A 109 -13.95 11.54 5.44
C LYS A 109 -14.92 12.73 5.50
N GLN A 110 -14.72 13.72 4.63
CA GLN A 110 -15.62 14.87 4.51
C GLN A 110 -17.02 14.43 4.05
N ALA A 111 -17.12 13.69 2.94
CA ALA A 111 -18.41 13.19 2.46
C ALA A 111 -19.16 12.33 3.49
N VAL A 112 -18.44 11.55 4.30
CA VAL A 112 -19.01 10.78 5.41
C VAL A 112 -19.52 11.70 6.54
N ALA A 113 -18.79 12.76 6.87
CA ALA A 113 -19.21 13.73 7.87
C ALA A 113 -20.45 14.51 7.41
N ASP A 114 -20.51 14.85 6.13
CA ASP A 114 -21.61 15.56 5.48
C ASP A 114 -22.82 14.65 5.18
N LYS A 115 -22.72 13.35 5.49
CA LYS A 115 -23.72 12.31 5.20
C LYS A 115 -24.13 12.26 3.73
N ASP A 116 -23.18 12.50 2.82
CA ASP A 116 -23.36 12.42 1.36
C ASP A 116 -22.83 11.07 0.81
N PRO A 117 -23.71 10.07 0.57
CA PRO A 117 -23.30 8.76 0.10
C PRO A 117 -22.80 8.79 -1.35
N GLN A 118 -23.28 9.74 -2.15
CA GLN A 118 -22.95 9.85 -3.57
C GLN A 118 -21.51 10.36 -3.72
N ALA A 119 -21.16 11.45 -3.01
CA ALA A 119 -19.79 11.94 -2.95
C ALA A 119 -18.84 10.89 -2.34
N GLY A 120 -19.29 10.18 -1.28
CA GLY A 120 -18.53 9.09 -0.67
C GLY A 120 -18.21 7.97 -1.66
N GLY A 121 -19.21 7.50 -2.42
CA GLY A 121 -19.04 6.47 -3.44
C GLY A 121 -18.03 6.86 -4.53
N VAL A 122 -18.04 8.11 -4.99
CA VAL A 122 -17.07 8.63 -5.97
C VAL A 122 -15.65 8.56 -5.42
N GLN A 123 -15.43 8.96 -4.16
CA GLN A 123 -14.08 8.90 -3.57
C GLN A 123 -13.62 7.46 -3.35
N VAL A 124 -14.50 6.57 -2.87
CA VAL A 124 -14.19 5.13 -2.76
C VAL A 124 -13.77 4.56 -4.11
N GLY A 125 -14.46 4.93 -5.19
CA GLY A 125 -14.10 4.51 -6.56
C GLY A 125 -12.69 4.97 -6.99
N LYS A 126 -12.31 6.22 -6.66
CA LYS A 126 -10.97 6.76 -6.92
C LYS A 126 -9.88 6.05 -6.12
N ILE A 127 -10.12 5.88 -4.81
CA ILE A 127 -9.22 5.14 -3.91
C ILE A 127 -8.99 3.74 -4.45
N ARG A 128 -10.06 3.03 -4.82
CA ARG A 128 -9.99 1.68 -5.40
C ARG A 128 -9.08 1.63 -6.62
N ARG A 129 -9.22 2.56 -7.58
CA ARG A 129 -8.41 2.54 -8.81
C ARG A 129 -6.93 2.70 -8.49
N LEU A 130 -6.60 3.64 -7.61
CA LEU A 130 -5.21 3.91 -7.20
C LEU A 130 -4.63 2.76 -6.38
N VAL A 131 -5.39 2.18 -5.44
CA VAL A 131 -5.00 1.00 -4.67
C VAL A 131 -4.81 -0.22 -5.59
N GLY A 132 -5.63 -0.39 -6.62
CA GLY A 132 -5.47 -1.47 -7.60
C GLY A 132 -4.17 -1.34 -8.40
N ILE A 133 -3.82 -0.14 -8.87
CA ILE A 133 -2.53 0.14 -9.51
C ILE A 133 -1.38 -0.15 -8.54
N ASN A 134 -1.50 0.33 -7.30
CA ASN A 134 -0.49 0.15 -6.26
C ASN A 134 -0.30 -1.33 -5.90
N LEU A 135 -1.38 -2.11 -5.87
CA LEU A 135 -1.33 -3.56 -5.66
C LEU A 135 -0.57 -4.27 -6.77
N VAL A 136 -0.84 -3.96 -8.03
CA VAL A 136 -0.11 -4.57 -9.17
C VAL A 136 1.39 -4.26 -9.06
N LEU A 137 1.75 -3.00 -8.80
CA LEU A 137 3.14 -2.61 -8.57
C LEU A 137 3.74 -3.37 -7.39
N GLY A 138 3.01 -3.50 -6.29
CA GLY A 138 3.44 -4.25 -5.11
C GLY A 138 3.72 -5.73 -5.39
N LEU A 139 2.86 -6.38 -6.17
CA LEU A 139 3.06 -7.77 -6.58
C LEU A 139 4.29 -7.93 -7.47
N ILE A 140 4.52 -7.00 -8.40
CA ILE A 140 5.73 -6.96 -9.24
C ILE A 140 6.97 -6.78 -8.36
N VAL A 141 6.94 -5.85 -7.40
CA VAL A 141 8.03 -5.60 -6.44
C VAL A 141 8.34 -6.85 -5.61
N VAL A 142 7.31 -7.56 -5.13
CA VAL A 142 7.48 -8.81 -4.40
C VAL A 142 8.14 -9.88 -5.27
N ALA A 143 7.70 -10.03 -6.52
CA ALA A 143 8.28 -10.99 -7.46
C ALA A 143 9.76 -10.66 -7.81
N ILE A 144 10.09 -9.38 -8.02
CA ILE A 144 11.46 -8.92 -8.22
C ILE A 144 12.30 -9.16 -6.96
N GLY A 145 11.76 -8.87 -5.78
CA GLY A 145 12.49 -9.06 -4.52
C GLY A 145 12.77 -10.51 -4.16
N SER A 146 11.85 -11.43 -4.48
CA SER A 146 12.04 -12.86 -4.21
C SER A 146 12.81 -13.58 -5.32
N GLY A 147 12.57 -13.24 -6.58
CA GLY A 147 13.09 -13.94 -7.75
C GLY A 147 14.28 -13.28 -8.43
N GLY A 148 14.44 -11.95 -8.29
CA GLY A 148 15.42 -11.17 -9.06
C GLY A 148 16.88 -11.47 -8.75
N ARG A 149 17.18 -12.18 -7.66
CA ARG A 149 18.54 -12.70 -7.38
C ARG A 149 18.92 -13.87 -8.28
N TYR A 150 17.94 -14.59 -8.82
CA TYR A 150 18.13 -15.77 -9.65
C TYR A 150 18.09 -15.46 -11.17
N LEU A 151 17.93 -14.19 -11.53
CA LEU A 151 17.91 -13.65 -12.90
C LEU A 151 19.14 -12.78 -13.14
#